data_AF-K9UQJ9-F1
#
_entry.id   AF-K9UQJ9-F1
#
_cell.length_a   1.000
_cell.length_b   1.000
_cell.length_c   1.000
_cell.angle_alpha   90.00
_cell.angle_beta   90.00
_cell.angle_gamma   90.00
#
_symmetry.space_group_name_H-M   'P 1'
#
loop_
_entity.id
_entity.type
_entity.pdbx_description
1 polymer ?
#
loop_
_entity_poly.entity_id
_entity_poly.type
_entity_poly.pdbx_seq_one_letter_code
_entity_poly.pdbx_strand_id
1 'polypeptide(L)'
;MNSLLQQAFTAFDNGQLPKAEGLYLLALRQHAEAKDEKYKNAANGLAFTYSLQNHFDRAREIYSNLYEIVCAENDLKWQAITLHQLGMVERLAENFKEAQQIFRHEYDFRVSNLPGDLTGFCANQYEQGYLYLKLACLSKAEQAMSKALEMAQQAGDRMCIGCSYRGLGEVYLALGNLSRAKEEFLFSMKAFEQAGDKIAVLEVQKLVEALTGTAQR
;
A
#
# COMPACT_ATOMS: atom_id res chain seq x y z
N MET A 1 29.43 5.51 -10.09
CA MET A 1 28.42 6.57 -10.25
C MET A 1 27.06 5.92 -10.04
N ASN A 2 26.25 6.39 -9.09
CA ASN A 2 24.92 5.79 -8.82
C ASN A 2 24.01 6.01 -10.03
N SER A 3 23.23 4.99 -10.42
CA SER A 3 22.28 5.11 -11.53
C SER A 3 21.25 6.21 -11.28
N LEU A 4 20.68 6.81 -12.33
CA LEU A 4 19.62 7.83 -12.18
C LEU A 4 18.47 7.32 -11.32
N LEU A 5 18.11 6.05 -11.49
CA LEU A 5 17.06 5.39 -10.72
C LEU A 5 17.41 5.31 -9.23
N GLN A 6 18.65 4.97 -8.87
CA GLN A 6 19.08 4.96 -7.47
C GLN A 6 19.07 6.37 -6.86
N GLN A 7 19.50 7.38 -7.62
CA GLN A 7 19.42 8.78 -7.18
C GLN A 7 17.97 9.24 -7.00
N ALA A 8 17.06 8.79 -7.88
CA ALA A 8 15.64 9.10 -7.79
C ALA A 8 15.03 8.52 -6.51
N PHE A 9 15.29 7.24 -6.20
CA PHE A 9 14.84 6.61 -4.95
C PHE A 9 15.43 7.32 -3.73
N THR A 10 16.72 7.63 -3.72
CA THR A 10 17.33 8.38 -2.61
C THR A 10 16.72 9.78 -2.44
N ALA A 11 16.43 10.48 -3.54
CA ALA A 11 15.76 11.79 -3.46
C ALA A 11 14.33 11.65 -2.91
N PHE A 12 13.62 10.61 -3.33
CA PHE A 12 12.27 10.29 -2.87
C PHE A 12 12.24 9.99 -1.37
N ASP A 13 13.11 9.10 -0.89
CA ASP A 13 13.20 8.71 0.52
C ASP A 13 13.55 9.89 1.44
N ASN A 14 14.29 10.88 0.92
CA ASN A 14 14.61 12.13 1.62
C ASN A 14 13.50 13.19 1.52
N GLY A 15 12.34 12.86 0.96
CA GLY A 15 11.21 13.79 0.78
C GLY A 15 11.44 14.86 -0.28
N GLN A 16 12.50 14.76 -1.11
CA GLN A 16 12.80 15.71 -2.17
C GLN A 16 11.98 15.40 -3.44
N LEU A 17 10.65 15.41 -3.32
CA LEU A 17 9.74 14.94 -4.36
C LEU A 17 9.95 15.61 -5.74
N PRO A 18 10.15 16.95 -5.86
CA PRO A 18 10.41 17.57 -7.17
C PRO A 18 11.73 17.10 -7.81
N LYS A 19 12.75 16.80 -6.99
CA LYS A 19 14.01 16.26 -7.49
C LYS A 19 13.85 14.80 -7.91
N ALA A 20 13.13 14.00 -7.12
CA ALA A 20 12.82 12.62 -7.46
C ALA A 20 12.05 12.52 -8.77
N GLU A 21 11.01 13.35 -8.95
CA GLU A 21 10.23 13.48 -10.19
C GLU A 21 11.13 13.73 -11.40
N GLY A 22 12.01 14.74 -11.34
CA GLY A 22 12.96 15.05 -12.42
C GLY A 22 13.89 13.88 -12.74
N LEU A 23 14.39 13.17 -11.71
CA LEU A 23 15.28 12.02 -11.89
C LEU A 23 14.54 10.80 -12.49
N TYR A 24 13.30 10.53 -12.07
CA TYR A 24 12.50 9.46 -12.68
C TYR A 24 12.16 9.76 -14.15
N LEU A 25 11.83 11.02 -14.48
CA LEU A 25 11.59 11.42 -15.87
C LEU A 25 12.84 11.22 -16.75
N LEU A 26 14.03 11.54 -16.23
CA LEU A 26 15.28 11.27 -16.94
C LEU A 26 15.54 9.77 -17.12
N ALA A 27 15.31 8.98 -16.07
CA ALA A 27 15.45 7.51 -16.14
C ALA A 27 14.46 6.89 -17.14
N LEU A 28 13.21 7.34 -17.17
CA LEU A 28 12.22 6.91 -18.15
C LEU A 28 12.65 7.20 -19.58
N ARG A 29 13.15 8.41 -19.86
CA ARG A 29 13.65 8.78 -21.19
C ARG A 29 14.83 7.91 -21.61
N GLN A 30 15.73 7.57 -20.68
CA GLN A 30 16.87 6.71 -20.98
C GLN A 30 16.46 5.28 -21.33
N HIS A 31 15.36 4.79 -20.77
CA HIS A 31 14.88 3.41 -20.93
C HIS A 31 13.60 3.30 -21.81
N ALA A 32 13.21 4.37 -22.50
CA ALA A 32 11.94 4.47 -23.21
C ALA A 32 11.79 3.45 -24.36
N GLU A 33 12.87 3.18 -25.10
CA GLU A 33 12.85 2.23 -26.22
C GLU A 33 12.88 0.78 -25.74
N ALA A 34 13.70 0.49 -24.72
CA ALA A 34 13.88 -0.86 -24.21
C ALA A 34 12.69 -1.35 -23.38
N LYS A 35 11.97 -0.44 -22.71
CA LYS A 35 10.88 -0.74 -21.75
C LYS A 35 11.25 -1.81 -20.72
N ASP A 36 12.53 -1.82 -20.36
CA ASP A 36 13.12 -2.82 -19.47
C ASP A 36 12.66 -2.65 -18.01
N GLU A 37 13.17 -3.50 -17.13
CA GLU A 37 12.89 -3.43 -15.69
C GLU A 37 13.17 -2.05 -15.08
N LYS A 38 14.13 -1.29 -15.61
CA LYS A 38 14.42 0.07 -15.11
C LYS A 38 13.35 1.05 -15.55
N TYR A 39 12.79 0.89 -16.75
CA TYR A 39 11.61 1.63 -17.19
C TYR A 39 10.42 1.39 -16.24
N LYS A 40 10.10 0.12 -15.94
CA LYS A 40 8.98 -0.24 -15.04
C LYS A 40 9.16 0.39 -13.65
N ASN A 41 10.36 0.29 -13.09
CA ASN A 41 10.69 0.88 -11.79
C ASN A 41 10.64 2.41 -11.80
N ALA A 42 11.14 3.06 -12.87
CA ALA A 42 11.08 4.52 -13.00
C ALA A 42 9.63 5.02 -13.18
N ALA A 43 8.81 4.30 -13.96
CA ALA A 43 7.40 4.60 -14.15
C ALA A 43 6.64 4.49 -12.82
N ASN A 44 6.84 3.39 -12.10
CA ASN A 44 6.26 3.17 -10.79
C ASN A 44 6.67 4.27 -9.79
N GLY A 45 7.96 4.61 -9.71
CA GLY A 45 8.45 5.66 -8.81
C GLY A 45 7.89 7.05 -9.16
N LEU A 46 7.79 7.39 -10.44
CA LEU A 46 7.21 8.66 -10.89
C LEU A 46 5.72 8.73 -10.57
N ALA A 47 4.96 7.68 -10.89
CA ALA A 47 3.52 7.65 -10.64
C ALA A 47 3.22 7.71 -9.14
N PHE A 48 3.98 6.99 -8.31
CA PHE A 48 3.86 7.07 -6.85
C PHE A 48 4.18 8.48 -6.33
N THR A 49 5.21 9.14 -6.89
CA THR A 49 5.54 10.54 -6.57
C THR A 49 4.37 11.48 -6.90
N TYR A 50 3.75 11.31 -8.07
CA TYR A 50 2.56 12.08 -8.44
C TYR A 50 1.37 11.82 -7.53
N SER A 51 1.14 10.57 -7.11
CA SER A 51 0.10 10.25 -6.13
C SER A 51 0.28 11.01 -4.83
N LEU A 52 1.51 11.08 -4.30
CA LEU A 52 1.81 11.83 -3.07
C LEU A 52 1.68 13.36 -3.23
N GLN A 53 1.84 13.86 -4.45
CA GLN A 53 1.61 15.26 -4.81
C GLN A 53 0.14 15.57 -5.17
N ASN A 54 -0.78 14.59 -5.04
CA ASN A 54 -2.18 14.68 -5.45
C ASN A 54 -2.40 14.88 -6.97
N HIS A 55 -1.40 14.59 -7.79
CA HIS A 55 -1.50 14.60 -9.26
C HIS A 55 -2.08 13.27 -9.76
N PHE A 56 -3.27 12.92 -9.30
CA PHE A 56 -3.86 11.58 -9.52
C PHE A 56 -4.06 11.22 -10.99
N ASP A 57 -4.46 12.16 -11.84
CA ASP A 57 -4.66 11.89 -13.27
C ASP A 57 -3.36 11.50 -13.98
N ARG A 58 -2.24 12.12 -13.61
CA ARG A 58 -0.91 11.75 -14.14
C ARG A 58 -0.47 10.38 -13.62
N ALA A 59 -0.74 10.08 -12.35
CA ALA A 59 -0.43 8.78 -11.78
C ALA A 59 -1.24 7.67 -12.45
N ARG A 60 -2.54 7.88 -12.68
CA ARG A 60 -3.42 6.98 -13.44
C ARG A 60 -2.88 6.72 -14.83
N GLU A 61 -2.57 7.78 -15.59
CA GLU A 61 -2.06 7.64 -16.95
C GLU A 61 -0.78 6.78 -17.01
N ILE A 62 0.18 7.04 -16.12
CA ILE A 62 1.44 6.27 -16.10
C ILE A 62 1.18 4.82 -15.71
N TYR A 63 0.37 4.55 -14.68
CA TYR A 63 0.09 3.17 -14.28
C TYR A 63 -0.77 2.42 -15.31
N SER A 64 -1.72 3.06 -15.98
CA SER A 64 -2.48 2.45 -17.08
C SER A 64 -1.56 2.09 -18.24
N ASN A 65 -0.68 3.01 -18.66
CA ASN A 65 0.30 2.73 -19.71
C ASN A 65 1.28 1.61 -19.30
N LEU A 66 1.72 1.60 -18.04
CA LEU A 66 2.57 0.53 -17.52
C LEU A 66 1.84 -0.82 -17.53
N TYR A 67 0.55 -0.84 -17.15
CA TYR A 67 -0.28 -2.05 -17.15
C TYR A 67 -0.38 -2.66 -18.55
N GLU A 68 -0.63 -1.85 -19.58
CA GLU A 68 -0.66 -2.31 -20.97
C GLU A 68 0.66 -2.96 -21.41
N ILE A 69 1.79 -2.36 -21.04
CA ILE A 69 3.13 -2.90 -21.35
C ILE A 69 3.31 -4.27 -20.68
N VAL A 70 3.04 -4.38 -19.39
CA VAL A 70 3.29 -5.62 -18.63
C VAL A 70 2.27 -6.72 -18.97
N CYS A 71 1.08 -6.36 -19.48
CA CYS A 71 0.15 -7.29 -20.11
C CYS A 71 0.71 -7.83 -21.44
N ALA A 72 1.24 -6.96 -22.31
CA ALA A 72 1.82 -7.38 -23.58
C ALA A 72 3.05 -8.29 -23.40
N GLU A 73 3.81 -8.09 -22.33
CA GLU A 73 4.96 -8.93 -21.95
C GLU A 73 4.57 -10.21 -21.18
N ASN A 74 3.30 -10.35 -20.78
CA ASN A 74 2.81 -11.39 -19.89
C ASN A 74 3.59 -11.46 -18.54
N ASP A 75 4.01 -10.31 -18.02
CA ASP A 75 4.69 -10.19 -16.74
C ASP A 75 3.66 -10.17 -15.59
N LEU A 76 3.26 -11.36 -15.15
CA LEU A 76 2.22 -11.55 -14.15
C LEU A 76 2.50 -10.81 -12.84
N LYS A 77 3.78 -10.72 -12.43
CA LYS A 77 4.18 -10.03 -11.21
C LYS A 77 3.94 -8.53 -11.35
N TRP A 78 4.42 -7.92 -12.43
CA TRP A 78 4.21 -6.49 -12.65
C TRP A 78 2.76 -6.13 -12.98
N GLN A 79 1.98 -7.04 -13.58
CA GLN A 79 0.53 -6.87 -13.73
C GLN A 79 -0.14 -6.72 -12.35
N ALA A 80 0.17 -7.60 -11.40
CA ALA A 80 -0.38 -7.52 -10.04
C ALA A 80 0.09 -6.25 -9.30
N ILE A 81 1.38 -5.90 -9.40
CA ILE A 81 1.92 -4.66 -8.81
C ILE A 81 1.19 -3.44 -9.38
N THR A 82 1.02 -3.37 -10.69
CA THR A 82 0.41 -2.19 -11.34
C THR A 82 -1.07 -2.07 -11.04
N LEU A 83 -1.81 -3.20 -11.00
CA LEU A 83 -3.20 -3.22 -10.52
C LEU A 83 -3.32 -2.71 -9.09
N HIS A 84 -2.44 -3.18 -8.19
CA HIS A 84 -2.41 -2.71 -6.82
C HIS A 84 -2.21 -1.19 -6.73
N GLN A 85 -1.24 -0.67 -7.49
CA GLN A 85 -0.94 0.76 -7.49
C GLN A 85 -2.06 1.60 -8.08
N LEU A 86 -2.75 1.14 -9.14
CA LEU A 86 -3.96 1.80 -9.65
C LEU A 86 -5.04 1.88 -8.56
N GLY A 87 -5.26 0.78 -7.82
CA GLY A 87 -6.19 0.77 -6.69
C GLY A 87 -5.79 1.76 -5.60
N MET A 88 -4.50 1.87 -5.29
CA MET A 88 -3.97 2.86 -4.35
C MET A 88 -4.16 4.30 -4.83
N VAL A 89 -3.98 4.59 -6.12
CA VAL A 89 -4.25 5.92 -6.69
C VAL A 89 -5.70 6.32 -6.48
N GLU A 90 -6.65 5.43 -6.81
CA GLU A 90 -8.08 5.70 -6.59
C GLU A 90 -8.41 5.87 -5.10
N ARG A 91 -7.78 5.07 -4.23
CA ARG A 91 -7.95 5.21 -2.78
C ARG A 91 -7.48 6.58 -2.28
N LEU A 92 -6.30 7.04 -2.73
CA LEU A 92 -5.75 8.35 -2.35
C LEU A 92 -6.57 9.51 -2.93
N ALA A 93 -7.16 9.30 -4.11
CA ALA A 93 -8.12 10.24 -4.71
C ALA A 93 -9.53 10.18 -4.08
N GLU A 94 -9.73 9.37 -3.03
CA GLU A 94 -11.01 9.13 -2.35
C GLU A 94 -12.12 8.52 -3.23
N ASN A 95 -11.75 7.96 -4.39
CA ASN A 95 -12.64 7.21 -5.27
C ASN A 95 -12.80 5.77 -4.75
N PHE A 96 -13.39 5.63 -3.57
CA PHE A 96 -13.39 4.35 -2.82
C PHE A 96 -14.13 3.22 -3.54
N LYS A 97 -15.12 3.51 -4.37
CA LYS A 97 -15.87 2.48 -5.12
C LYS A 97 -15.02 1.92 -6.27
N GLU A 98 -14.36 2.80 -6.99
CA GLU A 98 -13.45 2.48 -8.09
C GLU A 98 -12.24 1.70 -7.56
N ALA A 99 -11.64 2.17 -6.46
CA ALA A 99 -10.58 1.46 -5.75
C ALA A 99 -11.00 0.03 -5.36
N GLN A 100 -12.22 -0.14 -4.83
CA GLN A 100 -12.74 -1.45 -4.44
C GLN A 100 -12.90 -2.40 -5.64
N GLN A 101 -13.34 -1.90 -6.79
CA GLN A 101 -13.43 -2.69 -8.02
C GLN A 101 -12.03 -3.14 -8.48
N ILE A 102 -11.05 -2.24 -8.45
CA ILE A 102 -9.67 -2.55 -8.85
C ILE A 102 -9.05 -3.58 -7.91
N PHE A 103 -9.16 -3.41 -6.59
CA PHE A 103 -8.61 -4.38 -5.63
C PHE A 103 -9.32 -5.74 -5.71
N ARG A 104 -10.61 -5.78 -6.03
CA ARG A 104 -11.30 -7.06 -6.29
C ARG A 104 -10.75 -7.74 -7.55
N HIS A 105 -10.55 -6.99 -8.62
CA HIS A 105 -9.94 -7.51 -9.84
C HIS A 105 -8.50 -7.99 -9.59
N GLU A 106 -7.70 -7.24 -8.83
CA GLU A 106 -6.35 -7.65 -8.42
C GLU A 106 -6.39 -8.96 -7.61
N TYR A 107 -7.33 -9.10 -6.68
CA TYR A 107 -7.49 -10.31 -5.88
C TYR A 107 -7.78 -11.53 -6.76
N ASP A 108 -8.78 -11.42 -7.65
CA ASP A 108 -9.17 -12.50 -8.56
C ASP A 108 -7.99 -12.86 -9.50
N PHE A 109 -7.27 -11.86 -10.00
CA PHE A 109 -6.06 -12.05 -10.79
C PHE A 109 -4.99 -12.84 -10.02
N ARG A 110 -4.72 -12.49 -8.77
CA ARG A 110 -3.74 -13.19 -7.92
C ARG A 110 -4.16 -14.62 -7.63
N VAL A 111 -5.45 -14.90 -7.40
CA VAL A 111 -5.96 -16.26 -7.22
C VAL A 111 -5.64 -17.12 -8.44
N SER A 112 -5.86 -16.59 -9.65
CA SER A 112 -5.64 -17.34 -10.89
C SER A 112 -4.16 -17.47 -11.28
N ASN A 113 -3.33 -16.46 -10.97
CA ASN A 113 -1.98 -16.35 -11.55
C ASN A 113 -0.84 -16.41 -10.54
N LEU A 114 -1.10 -16.06 -9.27
CA LEU A 114 -0.08 -15.91 -8.21
C LEU A 114 -0.56 -16.51 -6.87
N PRO A 115 -1.04 -17.77 -6.82
CA PRO A 115 -1.69 -18.32 -5.62
C PRO A 115 -0.77 -18.43 -4.39
N GLY A 116 0.55 -18.36 -4.56
CA GLY A 116 1.53 -18.39 -3.47
C GLY A 116 1.95 -17.00 -2.96
N ASP A 117 1.46 -15.89 -3.52
CA ASP A 117 1.85 -14.54 -3.12
C ASP A 117 1.08 -14.06 -1.88
N LEU A 118 1.37 -14.68 -0.74
CA LEU A 118 0.72 -14.36 0.53
C LEU A 118 0.89 -12.89 0.94
N THR A 119 2.06 -12.30 0.70
CA THR A 119 2.32 -10.88 0.98
C THR A 119 1.44 -9.99 0.09
N GLY A 120 1.33 -10.29 -1.20
CA GLY A 120 0.43 -9.58 -2.11
C GLY A 120 -1.04 -9.71 -1.73
N PHE A 121 -1.49 -10.89 -1.32
CA PHE A 121 -2.85 -11.09 -0.81
C PHE A 121 -3.10 -10.32 0.49
N CYS A 122 -2.13 -10.29 1.41
CA CYS A 122 -2.23 -9.50 2.63
C CYS A 122 -2.40 -8.01 2.32
N ALA A 123 -1.55 -7.44 1.48
CA ALA A 123 -1.63 -6.02 1.09
C ALA A 123 -2.99 -5.71 0.45
N ASN A 124 -3.47 -6.57 -0.45
CA ASN A 124 -4.79 -6.41 -1.07
C ASN A 124 -5.95 -6.49 -0.05
N GLN A 125 -5.95 -7.47 0.85
CA GLN A 125 -6.98 -7.62 1.88
C GLN A 125 -6.97 -6.46 2.87
N TYR A 126 -5.79 -5.95 3.23
CA TYR A 126 -5.65 -4.73 4.04
C TYR A 126 -6.33 -3.54 3.35
N GLU A 127 -6.06 -3.32 2.07
CA GLU A 127 -6.66 -2.22 1.31
C GLU A 127 -8.17 -2.38 1.16
N GLN A 128 -8.68 -3.59 0.90
CA GLN A 128 -10.12 -3.85 0.92
C GLN A 128 -10.74 -3.55 2.29
N GLY A 129 -10.07 -3.94 3.39
CA GLY A 129 -10.50 -3.64 4.76
C GLY A 129 -10.57 -2.13 5.02
N TYR A 130 -9.55 -1.39 4.58
CA TYR A 130 -9.52 0.06 4.68
C TYR A 130 -10.68 0.70 3.92
N LEU A 131 -10.95 0.25 2.69
CA LEU A 131 -12.07 0.76 1.90
C LEU A 131 -13.42 0.46 2.56
N TYR A 132 -13.61 -0.75 3.11
CA TYR A 132 -14.82 -1.05 3.88
C TYR A 132 -14.97 -0.17 5.11
N LEU A 133 -13.87 0.14 5.81
CA LEU A 133 -13.87 1.06 6.94
C LEU A 133 -14.33 2.46 6.51
N LYS A 134 -13.78 2.99 5.40
CA LYS A 134 -14.19 4.30 4.84
C LYS A 134 -15.63 4.33 4.37
N LEU A 135 -16.15 3.21 3.91
CA LEU A 135 -17.55 3.04 3.50
C LEU A 135 -18.47 2.63 4.67
N ALA A 136 -18.00 2.75 5.93
CA ALA A 136 -18.73 2.38 7.15
C ALA A 136 -19.27 0.94 7.20
N CYS A 137 -18.69 0.03 6.40
CA CYS A 137 -19.01 -1.39 6.35
C CYS A 137 -18.15 -2.17 7.38
N LEU A 138 -18.29 -1.83 8.66
CA LEU A 138 -17.35 -2.24 9.72
C LEU A 138 -17.16 -3.76 9.85
N SER A 139 -18.23 -4.56 9.73
CA SER A 139 -18.11 -6.03 9.77
C SER A 139 -17.28 -6.59 8.61
N LYS A 140 -17.40 -6.02 7.41
CA LYS A 140 -16.58 -6.43 6.26
C LYS A 140 -15.13 -5.95 6.41
N ALA A 141 -14.94 -4.77 7.01
CA ALA A 141 -13.61 -4.26 7.32
C ALA A 141 -12.87 -5.19 8.29
N GLU A 142 -13.53 -5.60 9.37
CA GLU A 142 -12.98 -6.56 10.35
C GLU A 142 -12.59 -7.90 9.67
N GLN A 143 -13.48 -8.45 8.85
CA GLN A 143 -13.23 -9.71 8.13
C GLN A 143 -12.03 -9.60 7.19
N ALA A 144 -11.93 -8.52 6.42
CA ALA A 144 -10.83 -8.29 5.49
C ALA A 144 -9.49 -8.08 6.23
N MET A 145 -9.48 -7.27 7.29
CA MET A 145 -8.28 -7.05 8.11
C MET A 145 -7.83 -8.34 8.83
N SER A 146 -8.78 -9.18 9.27
CA SER A 146 -8.48 -10.49 9.87
C SER A 146 -7.85 -11.45 8.86
N LYS A 147 -8.35 -11.47 7.62
CA LYS A 147 -7.75 -12.25 6.53
C LYS A 147 -6.35 -11.77 6.18
N ALA A 148 -6.13 -10.45 6.13
CA ALA A 148 -4.81 -9.88 5.93
C ALA A 148 -3.84 -10.36 7.02
N LEU A 149 -4.26 -10.31 8.29
CA LEU A 149 -3.47 -10.81 9.43
C LEU A 149 -3.14 -12.30 9.30
N GLU A 150 -4.11 -13.15 8.95
CA GLU A 150 -3.89 -14.58 8.76
C GLU A 150 -2.84 -14.85 7.68
N MET A 151 -2.95 -14.19 6.52
CA MET A 151 -2.00 -14.31 5.42
C MET A 151 -0.60 -13.81 5.82
N ALA A 152 -0.53 -12.70 6.55
CA ALA A 152 0.73 -12.15 7.04
C ALA A 152 1.43 -13.10 8.03
N GLN A 153 0.68 -13.74 8.92
CA GLN A 153 1.19 -14.73 9.85
C GLN A 153 1.69 -15.98 9.13
N GLN A 154 0.95 -16.47 8.12
CA GLN A 154 1.40 -17.59 7.28
C GLN A 154 2.67 -17.26 6.50
N ALA A 155 2.80 -16.02 6.02
CA ALA A 155 4.01 -15.54 5.33
C ALA A 155 5.20 -15.29 6.28
N GLY A 156 4.96 -15.17 7.58
CA GLY A 156 5.96 -14.71 8.55
C GLY A 156 6.37 -13.24 8.37
N ASP A 157 5.56 -12.45 7.67
CA ASP A 157 5.85 -11.05 7.34
C ASP A 157 5.48 -10.12 8.50
N ARG A 158 6.48 -9.77 9.31
CA ARG A 158 6.33 -8.92 10.50
C ARG A 158 5.75 -7.54 10.16
N MET A 159 6.08 -6.97 9.00
CA MET A 159 5.56 -5.67 8.57
C MET A 159 4.06 -5.78 8.25
N CYS A 160 3.67 -6.78 7.48
CA CYS A 160 2.27 -7.04 7.16
C CYS A 160 1.42 -7.39 8.40
N ILE A 161 2.00 -8.12 9.36
CA ILE A 161 1.34 -8.41 10.65
C ILE A 161 1.07 -7.09 11.39
N GLY A 162 2.07 -6.21 11.49
CA GLY A 162 1.93 -4.90 12.12
C GLY A 162 0.84 -4.04 11.48
N CYS A 163 0.84 -3.95 10.14
CA CYS A 163 -0.18 -3.23 9.39
C CYS A 163 -1.60 -3.79 9.64
N SER A 164 -1.75 -5.11 9.61
CA SER A 164 -3.05 -5.77 9.78
C SER A 164 -3.64 -5.54 11.18
N TYR A 165 -2.80 -5.67 12.22
CA TYR A 165 -3.21 -5.34 13.59
C TYR A 165 -3.58 -3.86 13.75
N ARG A 166 -2.83 -2.95 13.13
CA ARG A 166 -3.20 -1.52 13.13
C ARG A 166 -4.58 -1.31 12.50
N GLY A 167 -4.83 -1.95 11.37
CA GLY A 167 -6.12 -1.91 10.68
C GLY A 167 -7.26 -2.45 11.54
N LEU A 168 -7.07 -3.56 12.25
CA LEU A 168 -8.05 -4.08 13.22
C LEU A 168 -8.29 -3.10 14.37
N GLY A 169 -7.24 -2.45 14.88
CA GLY A 169 -7.37 -1.42 15.90
C GLY A 169 -8.24 -0.24 15.45
N GLU A 170 -8.04 0.24 14.22
CA GLU A 170 -8.88 1.29 13.62
C GLU A 170 -10.34 0.85 13.44
N VAL A 171 -10.57 -0.41 13.04
CA VAL A 171 -11.92 -0.99 12.92
C VAL A 171 -12.61 -1.06 14.28
N TYR A 172 -11.94 -1.56 15.32
CA TYR A 172 -12.53 -1.62 16.66
C TYR A 172 -12.75 -0.25 17.28
N LEU A 173 -11.90 0.73 16.96
CA LEU A 173 -12.12 2.11 17.33
C LEU A 173 -13.40 2.66 16.70
N ALA A 174 -13.62 2.41 15.40
CA ALA A 174 -14.84 2.80 14.70
C ALA A 174 -16.10 2.06 15.24
N LEU A 175 -15.93 0.85 15.77
CA LEU A 175 -16.98 0.10 16.47
C LEU A 175 -17.24 0.60 17.91
N GLY A 176 -16.45 1.56 18.41
CA GLY A 176 -16.53 2.07 19.78
C GLY A 176 -15.93 1.14 20.85
N ASN A 177 -15.25 0.05 20.44
CA ASN A 177 -14.61 -0.88 21.36
C ASN A 177 -13.17 -0.46 21.66
N LEU A 178 -13.02 0.55 22.53
CA LEU A 178 -11.74 1.15 22.88
C LEU A 178 -10.74 0.13 23.49
N SER A 179 -11.24 -0.82 24.28
CA SER A 179 -10.40 -1.85 24.91
C SER A 179 -9.76 -2.77 23.86
N ARG A 180 -10.56 -3.28 22.91
CA ARG A 180 -10.02 -4.08 21.81
C ARG A 180 -9.14 -3.27 20.88
N ALA A 181 -9.54 -2.03 20.53
CA ALA A 181 -8.72 -1.17 19.69
C ALA A 181 -7.31 -0.99 20.27
N LYS A 182 -7.21 -0.73 21.58
CA LYS A 182 -5.93 -0.62 22.28
C LYS A 182 -5.12 -1.91 22.23
N GLU A 183 -5.76 -3.06 22.45
CA GLU A 183 -5.09 -4.36 22.38
C GLU A 183 -4.50 -4.63 21.00
N GLU A 184 -5.27 -4.42 19.93
CA GLU A 184 -4.78 -4.60 18.55
C GLU A 184 -3.64 -3.63 18.21
N PHE A 185 -3.72 -2.37 18.66
CA PHE A 185 -2.61 -1.43 18.47
C PHE A 185 -1.33 -1.86 19.21
N LEU A 186 -1.44 -2.46 20.41
CA LEU A 186 -0.26 -2.98 21.10
C LEU A 186 0.35 -4.18 20.37
N PHE A 187 -0.47 -5.07 19.79
CA PHE A 187 0.03 -6.14 18.94
C PHE A 187 0.72 -5.60 17.67
N SER A 188 0.15 -4.56 17.08
CA SER A 188 0.74 -3.86 15.94
C SER A 188 2.12 -3.28 16.28
N MET A 189 2.25 -2.54 17.40
CA MET A 189 3.53 -2.01 17.86
C MET A 189 4.58 -3.10 18.03
N LYS A 190 4.23 -4.20 18.71
CA LYS A 190 5.15 -5.32 18.93
C LYS A 190 5.63 -5.94 17.62
N ALA A 191 4.75 -6.05 16.62
CA ALA A 191 5.11 -6.57 15.30
C ALA A 191 6.05 -5.61 14.54
N PHE A 192 5.81 -4.30 14.60
CA PHE A 192 6.70 -3.30 14.00
C PHE A 192 8.06 -3.19 14.69
N GLU A 193 8.12 -3.29 16.03
CA GLU A 193 9.38 -3.38 16.78
C GLU A 193 10.21 -4.58 16.31
N GLN A 194 9.53 -5.71 16.17
CA GLN A 194 10.11 -6.96 15.66
C GLN A 194 10.55 -6.88 14.19
N ALA A 195 9.95 -6.00 13.39
CA ALA A 195 10.37 -5.70 12.03
C ALA A 195 11.48 -4.63 11.96
N GLY A 196 11.77 -3.94 13.07
CA GLY A 196 12.74 -2.85 13.14
C GLY A 196 12.20 -1.50 12.64
N ASP A 197 10.89 -1.37 12.38
CA ASP A 197 10.29 -0.13 11.90
C ASP A 197 9.92 0.81 13.06
N LYS A 198 10.88 1.67 13.41
CA LYS A 198 10.71 2.65 14.50
C LYS A 198 9.68 3.74 14.17
N ILE A 199 9.47 4.05 12.89
CA ILE A 199 8.51 5.10 12.49
C ILE A 199 7.10 4.58 12.72
N ALA A 200 6.80 3.36 12.23
CA ALA A 200 5.51 2.73 12.43
C ALA A 200 5.19 2.51 13.92
N VAL A 201 6.19 2.15 14.75
CA VAL A 201 6.00 2.07 16.21
C VAL A 201 5.54 3.40 16.81
N LEU A 202 6.19 4.51 16.45
CA LEU A 202 5.82 5.84 16.94
C LEU A 202 4.44 6.28 16.46
N GLU A 203 4.07 5.94 15.22
CA GLU A 203 2.75 6.22 14.69
C GLU A 203 1.66 5.49 15.47
N VAL A 204 1.83 4.19 15.72
CA VAL A 204 0.86 3.39 16.48
C VAL A 204 0.83 3.81 17.96
N GLN A 205 1.98 4.19 18.53
CA GLN A 205 2.04 4.72 19.89
C GLN A 205 1.13 5.95 20.06
N LYS A 206 1.14 6.88 19.10
CA LYS A 206 0.26 8.06 19.13
C LYS A 206 -1.22 7.67 19.10
N LEU A 207 -1.58 6.60 18.35
CA LEU A 207 -2.94 6.08 18.35
C LEU A 207 -3.34 5.55 19.73
N VAL A 208 -2.47 4.79 20.40
CA VAL A 208 -2.70 4.29 21.77
C VAL A 208 -2.84 5.44 22.78
N GLU A 209 -1.98 6.44 22.70
CA GLU A 209 -2.02 7.62 23.58
C GLU A 209 -3.34 8.40 23.41
N ALA A 210 -3.78 8.59 22.16
CA ALA A 210 -5.05 9.26 21.86
C ALA A 210 -6.26 8.55 22.50
N LEU A 211 -6.28 7.20 22.53
CA LEU A 211 -7.34 6.42 23.19
C LEU A 211 -7.36 6.64 24.72
N THR A 212 -6.20 6.83 25.33
CA THR A 212 -6.10 7.06 26.78
C THR A 212 -6.43 8.50 27.17
N GLY A 213 -6.10 9.46 26.32
CA GLY A 213 -6.41 10.88 26.53
C GLY A 213 -7.91 11.20 26.46
N THR A 214 -8.69 10.43 25.70
CA THR A 214 -10.16 10.57 25.66
C THR A 214 -10.88 10.06 26.92
N ALA A 215 -10.22 9.26 27.76
CA ALA A 215 -10.81 8.76 29.00
C ALA A 215 -10.69 9.73 30.20
N GLN A 216 -10.01 10.87 30.03
CA GLN A 216 -9.76 11.87 31.08
C GLN A 216 -10.50 13.20 30.87
N ARG A 217 -11.51 13.27 29.99
CA ARG A 217 -12.36 14.45 29.80
C ARG A 217 -13.82 14.15 30.09
#